data_AF-A0AB39VAX6-F1
#
_entry.id   AF-A0AB39VAX6-F1
#
_cell.length_a   1.000
_cell.length_b   1.000
_cell.length_c   1.000
_cell.angle_alpha   90.00
_cell.angle_beta   90.00
_cell.angle_gamma   90.00
#
_symmetry.space_group_name_H-M   'P 1'
#
loop_
_entity.id
_entity.type
_entity.pdbx_description
1 polymer ?
#
loop_
_entity_poly.entity_id
_entity_poly.type
_entity_poly.pdbx_seq_one_letter_code
_entity_poly.pdbx_strand_id
1 'polypeptide(L)'
;MIKAQIVADKKDLGILNVSFSHGSVHDFKLFCKSRVQFLKDVLLIVDKGYIGINKIHSNSLILKKSTKRNKLTKEDRKYNSTISKQRIYMEHVNRHIKKFRIVSKRYRKKRRKFSMR
;
A
#
# COMPACT_ATOMS: atom_id res chain seq x y z
N MET A 1 -11.17 -13.34 -6.13
CA MET A 1 -10.77 -12.58 -4.92
C MET A 1 -10.82 -11.08 -5.21
N ILE A 2 -11.27 -10.27 -4.24
CA ILE A 2 -11.25 -8.79 -4.31
C ILE A 2 -9.93 -8.32 -3.72
N LYS A 3 -9.26 -7.40 -4.43
CA LYS A 3 -8.09 -6.69 -3.94
C LYS A 3 -8.53 -5.27 -3.60
N ALA A 4 -8.08 -4.79 -2.45
CA ALA A 4 -8.30 -3.43 -1.98
C ALA A 4 -6.95 -2.76 -1.78
N GLN A 5 -6.84 -1.53 -2.23
CA GLN A 5 -5.78 -0.60 -1.89
C GLN A 5 -6.36 0.43 -0.94
N ILE A 6 -5.62 0.73 0.12
CA ILE A 6 -5.99 1.70 1.14
C ILE A 6 -4.88 2.75 1.20
N VAL A 7 -5.27 4.01 1.17
CA VAL A 7 -4.42 5.16 1.43
C VAL A 7 -4.91 5.75 2.74
N ALA A 8 -4.03 5.89 3.72
CA ALA A 8 -4.37 6.42 5.02
C ALA A 8 -3.35 7.47 5.43
N ASP A 9 -3.81 8.49 6.16
CA ASP A 9 -2.93 9.47 6.77
C ASP A 9 -2.23 8.86 7.99
N LYS A 10 -1.00 9.33 8.27
CA LYS A 10 -0.17 8.84 9.38
C LYS A 10 -0.49 9.51 10.73
N LYS A 11 -1.03 10.73 10.75
CA LYS A 11 -1.30 11.44 12.00
C LYS A 11 -2.58 10.93 12.63
N ASP A 12 -3.66 10.85 11.84
CA ASP A 12 -5.01 10.68 12.39
C ASP A 12 -5.59 9.27 12.21
N LEU A 13 -4.85 8.33 11.63
CA LEU A 13 -5.31 6.97 11.23
C LEU A 13 -6.47 6.99 10.24
N GLY A 14 -6.81 8.17 9.70
CA GLY A 14 -7.88 8.38 8.76
C GLY A 14 -7.60 7.71 7.42
N ILE A 15 -8.60 6.99 6.91
CA ILE A 15 -8.56 6.42 5.56
C ILE A 15 -8.95 7.53 4.57
N LEU A 16 -7.99 7.94 3.73
CA LEU A 16 -8.18 8.99 2.73
C LEU A 16 -8.79 8.44 1.43
N ASN A 17 -8.41 7.22 1.03
CA ASN A 17 -8.92 6.61 -0.17
C ASN A 17 -8.93 5.08 -0.07
N VAL A 18 -9.97 4.46 -0.64
CA VAL A 18 -10.05 3.02 -0.84
C VAL A 18 -10.35 2.72 -2.30
N SER A 19 -9.55 1.86 -2.91
CA SER A 19 -9.67 1.47 -4.30
C SER A 19 -9.75 -0.04 -4.45
N PHE A 20 -10.62 -0.52 -5.34
CA PHE A 20 -10.89 -1.96 -5.50
C PHE A 20 -10.53 -2.47 -6.89
N SER A 21 -10.01 -3.69 -6.97
CA SER A 21 -9.74 -4.36 -8.23
C SER A 21 -9.94 -5.87 -8.20
N HIS A 22 -9.74 -6.48 -9.37
CA HIS A 22 -9.52 -7.91 -9.51
C HIS A 22 -8.28 -8.35 -8.75
N GLY A 23 -8.36 -9.53 -8.10
CA GLY A 23 -7.28 -10.06 -7.28
C GLY A 23 -5.98 -10.33 -8.04
N SER A 24 -6.09 -10.58 -9.35
CA SER A 24 -4.97 -10.77 -10.27
C SER A 24 -4.27 -9.47 -10.70
N VAL A 25 -4.83 -8.30 -10.38
CA VAL A 25 -4.23 -7.01 -10.75
C VAL A 25 -3.04 -6.74 -9.82
N HIS A 26 -1.89 -6.38 -10.40
CA HIS A 26 -0.71 -5.97 -9.64
C HIS A 26 -0.99 -4.69 -8.83
N ASP A 27 -0.41 -4.58 -7.64
CA ASP A 27 -0.70 -3.50 -6.69
C ASP A 27 -0.40 -2.12 -7.28
N PHE A 28 0.76 -1.96 -7.93
CA PHE A 28 1.11 -0.72 -8.63
C PHE A 28 0.12 -0.36 -9.76
N LYS A 29 -0.41 -1.36 -10.48
CA LYS A 29 -1.40 -1.12 -11.54
C LYS A 29 -2.75 -0.68 -10.96
N LEU A 30 -3.12 -1.17 -9.79
CA LEU A 30 -4.29 -0.68 -9.06
C LEU A 30 -4.11 0.78 -8.64
N PHE A 31 -2.92 1.15 -8.15
CA PHE A 31 -2.61 2.52 -7.79
C PHE A 31 -2.66 3.49 -8.96
N CYS A 32 -2.06 3.15 -10.11
CA CYS A 32 -2.16 4.02 -11.28
C CYS A 32 -3.63 4.18 -11.75
N LYS A 33 -4.47 3.17 -11.52
CA LYS A 33 -5.90 3.20 -11.85
C LYS A 33 -6.75 3.96 -10.84
N SER A 34 -6.33 4.04 -9.58
CA SER A 34 -7.09 4.77 -8.54
C SER A 34 -7.06 6.29 -8.76
N ARG A 35 -6.14 6.79 -9.59
CA ARG A 35 -5.98 8.22 -9.91
C ARG A 35 -5.84 9.10 -8.67
N VAL A 36 -5.37 8.53 -7.56
CA VAL A 36 -5.09 9.28 -6.33
C VAL A 36 -3.89 10.17 -6.61
N GLN A 37 -4.09 11.48 -6.50
CA GLN A 37 -3.03 12.46 -6.65
C GLN A 37 -2.63 12.95 -5.26
N PHE A 38 -1.32 13.04 -5.04
CA PHE A 38 -0.74 13.57 -3.83
C PHE A 38 -0.03 14.88 -4.15
N LEU A 39 -0.06 15.81 -3.20
CA LEU A 39 0.77 17.02 -3.28
C LEU A 39 2.25 16.61 -3.23
N LYS A 40 3.10 17.30 -4.00
CA LYS A 40 4.54 16.97 -4.14
C LYS A 40 5.28 16.89 -2.80
N ASP A 41 4.85 17.69 -1.83
CA ASP A 41 5.48 17.81 -0.51
C ASP A 41 5.07 16.70 0.46
N VAL A 42 4.03 15.91 0.14
CA VAL A 42 3.56 14.82 0.99
C VAL A 42 4.52 13.64 0.90
N LEU A 43 4.99 13.15 2.04
CA LEU A 43 5.82 11.96 2.11
C LEU A 43 4.96 10.69 1.96
N LEU A 44 5.18 9.93 0.89
CA LEU A 44 4.49 8.65 0.69
C LEU A 44 5.32 7.49 1.22
N ILE A 45 4.78 6.72 2.16
CA ILE A 45 5.39 5.49 2.63
C ILE A 45 4.66 4.32 1.99
N VAL A 46 5.35 3.53 1.17
CA VAL A 46 4.72 2.46 0.41
C VAL A 46 5.43 1.11 0.57
N ASP A 47 4.68 0.05 0.29
CA ASP A 47 5.22 -1.31 0.29
C ASP A 47 6.08 -1.60 -0.94
N LYS A 48 6.85 -2.70 -0.85
CA LYS A 48 7.69 -3.20 -1.95
C LYS A 48 6.93 -3.48 -3.24
N GLY A 49 5.60 -3.68 -3.18
CA GLY A 49 4.76 -3.87 -4.37
C GLY A 49 4.63 -2.61 -5.25
N TYR A 50 5.08 -1.46 -4.76
CA TYR A 50 5.01 -0.16 -5.44
C TYR A 50 6.38 0.30 -5.97
N ILE A 51 7.30 -0.64 -6.26
CA ILE A 51 8.58 -0.31 -6.91
C ILE A 51 8.31 0.50 -8.19
N GLY A 52 8.98 1.65 -8.29
CA GLY A 52 8.82 2.59 -9.40
C GLY A 52 7.90 3.77 -9.10
N ILE A 53 7.29 3.85 -7.92
CA ILE A 53 6.44 5.00 -7.54
C ILE A 53 7.22 6.33 -7.53
N ASN A 54 8.53 6.30 -7.31
CA ASN A 54 9.40 7.48 -7.36
C ASN A 54 9.32 8.23 -8.71
N LYS A 55 8.93 7.55 -9.79
CA LYS A 55 8.72 8.16 -11.12
C LYS A 55 7.43 9.00 -11.19
N ILE A 56 6.44 8.66 -10.36
CA ILE A 56 5.15 9.36 -10.28
C ILE A 56 5.22 10.43 -9.18
N HIS A 57 5.85 10.09 -8.06
CA HIS A 57 5.96 10.97 -6.89
C HIS A 57 7.36 10.86 -6.28
N SER A 58 8.17 11.89 -6.44
CA SER A 58 9.58 11.90 -6.02
C SER A 58 9.75 11.76 -4.51
N ASN A 59 8.83 12.30 -3.72
CA ASN A 59 8.88 12.25 -2.26
C ASN A 59 8.25 10.96 -1.70
N SER A 60 8.77 9.80 -2.13
CA SER A 60 8.29 8.49 -1.71
C SER A 60 9.40 7.62 -1.09
N LEU A 61 9.06 6.97 0.02
CA LEU A 61 9.89 6.02 0.75
C LEU A 61 9.48 4.60 0.40
N ILE A 62 10.40 3.87 -0.21
CA ILE A 62 10.25 2.46 -0.56
C ILE A 62 11.39 1.68 0.08
N LEU A 63 11.09 0.52 0.66
CA LEU A 63 12.15 -0.40 1.07
C LEU A 63 13.04 -0.81 -0.12
N LYS A 64 14.35 -0.71 0.07
CA LYS A 64 15.32 -1.26 -0.89
C LYS A 64 15.23 -2.78 -0.92
N LYS A 65 15.18 -3.34 -2.12
CA LYS A 65 15.12 -4.79 -2.36
C LYS A 65 16.52 -5.33 -2.63
N SER A 66 16.90 -6.40 -1.94
CA SER A 66 18.09 -7.18 -2.30
C SER A 66 17.84 -7.91 -3.61
N THR A 67 18.82 -7.92 -4.51
CA THR A 67 18.82 -8.74 -5.72
C THR A 67 19.98 -9.72 -5.70
N LYS A 68 19.99 -10.72 -6.60
CA LYS A 68 21.10 -11.68 -6.69
C LYS A 68 22.44 -11.00 -6.93
N ARG A 69 22.45 -9.91 -7.70
CA ARG A 69 23.65 -9.14 -8.05
C ARG A 69 23.97 -8.06 -7.01
N ASN A 70 22.95 -7.45 -6.40
CA ASN A 70 23.13 -6.35 -5.45
C ASN A 70 22.56 -6.74 -4.08
N LYS A 71 23.46 -7.12 -3.16
CA LYS A 71 23.13 -7.36 -1.75
C LYS A 71 22.91 -6.04 -1.01
N LEU A 72 22.06 -6.05 0.02
CA LEU A 72 21.83 -4.87 0.86
C LEU A 72 23.09 -4.51 1.66
N THR A 73 23.56 -3.28 1.49
CA THR A 73 24.64 -2.71 2.28
C THR A 73 24.20 -2.47 3.74
N LYS A 74 25.13 -2.17 4.64
CA LYS A 74 24.80 -1.81 6.03
C LYS A 74 23.90 -0.56 6.08
N GLU A 75 24.13 0.41 5.20
CA GLU A 75 23.33 1.62 5.07
C GLU A 75 21.92 1.33 4.59
N ASP A 76 21.76 0.48 3.58
CA ASP A 76 20.45 0.07 3.09
C ASP A 76 19.62 -0.63 4.17
N ARG A 77 20.28 -1.42 5.03
CA ARG A 77 19.63 -2.06 6.18
C ARG A 77 19.19 -1.05 7.21
N LYS A 78 20.01 -0.04 7.51
CA LYS A 78 19.66 1.04 8.44
C LYS A 78 18.47 1.85 7.91
N TYR A 79 18.50 2.22 6.63
CA TYR A 79 17.39 2.88 5.92
C TYR A 79 16.11 2.04 5.96
N ASN A 80 16.21 0.76 5.61
CA ASN A 80 15.08 -0.17 5.64
C ASN A 80 14.50 -0.36 7.05
N SER A 81 15.35 -0.34 8.10
CA SER A 81 14.91 -0.38 9.50
C SER A 81 14.04 0.83 9.84
N THR A 82 14.46 2.04 9.48
CA THR A 82 13.69 3.28 9.71
C THR A 82 12.33 3.24 9.01
N ILE A 83 12.29 2.85 7.74
CA ILE A 83 11.01 2.73 7.00
C ILE A 83 10.12 1.64 7.60
N SER A 84 10.71 0.52 8.03
CA SER A 84 9.94 -0.58 8.61
C SER A 84 9.26 -0.16 9.91
N LYS A 85 9.94 0.62 10.76
CA LYS A 85 9.33 1.23 11.96
C LYS A 85 8.15 2.13 11.60
N GLN A 86 8.28 2.94 10.55
CA GLN A 86 7.19 3.82 10.10
C GLN A 86 5.99 3.03 9.54
N ARG A 87 6.21 1.86 8.92
CA ARG A 87 5.15 1.03 8.35
C ARG A 87 4.33 0.24 9.36
N ILE A 88 4.80 0.07 10.60
CA ILE A 88 4.03 -0.56 11.70
C ILE A 88 2.64 0.07 11.83
N TYR A 89 2.57 1.37 11.63
CA TYR A 89 1.33 2.11 11.65
C TYR A 89 0.34 1.66 10.55
N MET A 90 0.81 1.46 9.32
CA MET A 90 -0.02 0.92 8.23
C MET A 90 -0.48 -0.51 8.53
N GLU A 91 0.35 -1.30 9.23
CA GLU A 91 -0.05 -2.63 9.71
C GLU A 91 -1.16 -2.54 10.76
N HIS A 92 -1.14 -1.55 11.66
CA HIS A 92 -2.23 -1.28 12.59
C HIS A 92 -3.54 -0.93 11.88
N VAL A 93 -3.50 -0.04 10.88
CA VAL A 93 -4.66 0.27 10.03
C VAL A 93 -5.20 -0.99 9.35
N ASN A 94 -4.32 -1.78 8.73
CA ASN A 94 -4.70 -3.01 8.05
C ASN A 94 -5.29 -4.05 9.02
N ARG A 95 -4.72 -4.19 10.23
CA ARG A 95 -5.25 -5.04 11.29
C ARG A 95 -6.64 -4.57 11.72
N HIS A 96 -6.84 -3.26 11.90
CA HIS A 96 -8.13 -2.70 12.29
C HIS A 96 -9.20 -2.99 11.23
N ILE A 97 -8.88 -2.79 9.95
CA ILE A 97 -9.79 -3.06 8.84
C ILE A 97 -10.10 -4.56 8.71
N LYS A 98 -9.13 -5.44 8.97
CA LYS A 98 -9.33 -6.90 8.93
C LYS A 98 -10.21 -7.44 10.06
N LYS A 99 -10.56 -6.64 11.07
CA LYS A 99 -11.61 -7.02 12.05
C LYS A 99 -12.95 -7.27 11.35
N PHE A 100 -13.24 -6.52 10.29
CA PHE A 100 -14.47 -6.70 9.54
C PHE A 100 -14.42 -7.96 8.66
N ARG A 101 -15.37 -8.88 8.90
CA ARG A 101 -15.46 -10.17 8.18
C ARG A 101 -15.56 -10.00 6.66
N ILE A 102 -16.11 -8.89 6.18
CA ILE A 102 -16.23 -8.58 4.75
C ILE A 102 -14.86 -8.41 4.09
N VAL A 103 -13.85 -7.97 4.86
CA VAL A 103 -12.47 -7.79 4.38
C VAL A 103 -11.60 -9.01 4.65
N SER A 104 -11.72 -9.62 5.85
CA SER A 104 -10.84 -10.73 6.24
C SER A 104 -11.21 -12.07 5.62
N LYS A 105 -12.48 -12.33 5.32
CA LYS A 105 -12.93 -13.59 4.71
C LYS A 105 -13.09 -13.44 3.20
N ARG A 106 -12.96 -14.57 2.48
CA ARG A 106 -13.20 -14.61 1.03
C ARG A 106 -14.65 -14.21 0.73
N TYR A 107 -14.83 -13.12 -0.01
CA TYR A 107 -16.14 -12.71 -0.52
C TYR A 107 -16.69 -13.74 -1.53
N ARG A 108 -17.87 -14.31 -1.23
CA ARG A 108 -18.51 -15.38 -2.05
C ARG A 108 -19.69 -14.91 -2.91
N LYS A 109 -20.19 -13.69 -2.72
CA LYS A 109 -21.37 -13.19 -3.46
C LYS A 109 -20.98 -12.61 -4.83
N LYS A 110 -21.99 -12.38 -5.70
CA LYS A 110 -21.81 -11.77 -7.03
C LYS A 110 -21.07 -10.43 -6.91
N ARG A 111 -19.91 -10.35 -7.57
CA ARG A 111 -18.97 -9.23 -7.47
C ARG A 111 -19.50 -7.90 -8.02
N ARG A 112 -20.33 -7.95 -9.07
CA ARG A 112 -21.00 -6.76 -9.64
C ARG A 112 -21.84 -6.01 -8.59
N LYS A 113 -22.25 -6.67 -7.51
CA LYS A 113 -23.01 -6.07 -6.40
C LYS A 113 -22.13 -5.65 -5.21
N PHE A 114 -20.81 -5.65 -5.34
CA PHE A 114 -19.91 -5.30 -4.23
C PHE A 114 -19.94 -3.80 -3.92
N SER A 115 -19.99 -2.93 -4.93
CA SER A 115 -20.05 -1.47 -4.76
C SER A 115 -21.43 -0.93 -4.33
N MET A 116 -22.47 -1.77 -4.32
CA MET A 116 -23.83 -1.39 -3.91
C MET A 116 -24.11 -1.75 -2.44
N ARG A 117 -23.06 -1.93 -1.63
CA ARG A 117 -23.14 -2.34 -0.23
C ARG A 117 -22.10 -1.63 0.60
#